data_AF-A0A4S2H113-F1
#
_entry.id   AF-A0A4S2H113-F1
#
_cell.length_a   1.000
_cell.length_b   1.000
_cell.length_c   1.000
_cell.angle_alpha   90.00
_cell.angle_beta   90.00
_cell.angle_gamma   90.00
#
_symmetry.space_group_name_H-M   'P 1'
#
loop_
_entity.id
_entity.type
_entity.pdbx_description
1 polymer ?
#
loop_
_entity_poly.entity_id
_entity_poly.type
_entity_poly.pdbx_seq_one_letter_code
_entity_poly.pdbx_strand_id
1 'polypeptide(L)'
;MIRLIITIALCVLTAIAAVWLTLNPGTAQFEFLGWQAETSFALAMGLLLVLTFLLVVVWWLIVKIWTAPDTFRKFRERRRRESGFDALERALIASAAGQGELAVRQAARADALLDRPALSRLLAARAAEAAGDLAGAEGHYEAMLEDPRTKLVARRGLASIAEARGDSQLAITHASDAFKDAKLRWAFDTLFNAQVAEGRWEDARKTLAEAERRKEIAPDRAARRKAVLLTAEALACEQSDPDRAAELAEKAAAASPGFAPAATLAARLLASKRRHRRAAELVEAAWQANPHPALARVYGDLRKSDSKAKRAERLRALAALNPEHRESRLLKAEVALETRNLDAARSALAPLLAGGPKTARVCALASRLSRLEGEEEAARRLMARAAHAPGEADWSDIDEQGRPFPYSDEDWKRMVFAWGDEARLIHPRYERFESLAEAVPETALLEAPATRRGPAGSEPQLPPSGDASRPHSDEDRRDARYYEPGRAPDDPGVGPESGER
;
A
#
# COMPACT_ATOMS: atom_id res chain seq x y z
N MET A 1 4.10 6.53 67.95
CA MET A 1 3.40 6.90 69.20
C MET A 1 3.75 5.97 70.37
N ILE A 2 3.69 4.64 70.21
CA ILE A 2 4.05 3.65 71.26
C ILE A 2 5.46 3.88 71.85
N ARG A 3 6.46 4.19 71.01
CA ARG A 3 7.84 4.45 71.47
C ARG A 3 8.00 5.68 72.36
N LEU A 4 7.16 6.71 72.19
CA LEU A 4 7.19 7.94 72.98
C LEU A 4 6.51 7.76 74.34
N ILE A 5 5.42 6.99 74.37
CA ILE A 5 4.67 6.66 75.60
C ILE A 5 5.54 5.80 76.53
N ILE A 6 6.30 4.85 75.97
CA ILE A 6 7.21 3.99 76.74
C ILE A 6 8.37 4.80 77.35
N THR A 7 8.95 5.77 76.63
CA THR A 7 10.02 6.60 77.20
C THR A 7 9.52 7.55 78.28
N ILE A 8 8.33 8.14 78.12
CA ILE A 8 7.74 9.00 79.16
C ILE A 8 7.38 8.18 80.40
N ALA A 9 6.78 7.01 80.23
CA ALA A 9 6.48 6.10 81.34
C ALA A 9 7.76 5.64 82.06
N LEU A 10 8.83 5.33 81.32
CA LEU A 10 10.11 4.96 81.90
C LEU A 10 10.73 6.11 82.69
N CYS A 11 10.70 7.34 82.16
CA CYS A 11 11.19 8.54 82.86
C CYS A 11 10.44 8.79 84.18
N VAL A 12 9.11 8.69 84.17
CA VAL A 12 8.28 8.85 85.37
C VAL A 12 8.59 7.74 86.38
N LEU A 13 8.77 6.50 85.92
CA LEU A 13 9.07 5.36 86.79
C LEU A 13 10.49 5.47 87.39
N THR A 14 11.48 5.96 86.64
CA THR A 14 12.81 6.28 87.19
C THR A 14 12.79 7.45 88.17
N ALA A 15 11.95 8.46 87.95
CA ALA A 15 11.80 9.57 88.89
C ALA A 15 11.19 9.11 90.22
N ILE A 16 10.16 8.25 90.16
CA ILE A 16 9.54 7.64 91.36
C ILE A 16 10.55 6.75 92.09
N ALA A 17 11.31 5.93 91.35
CA ALA A 17 12.34 5.07 91.93
C ALA A 17 13.47 5.88 92.60
N ALA A 18 13.90 6.99 91.99
CA ALA A 18 14.92 7.88 92.55
C ALA A 18 14.46 8.52 93.88
N VAL A 19 13.21 8.99 93.95
CA VAL A 19 12.63 9.57 95.17
C VAL A 19 12.49 8.52 96.28
N TRP A 20 12.04 7.31 95.95
CA TRP A 20 11.92 6.21 96.92
C TRP A 20 13.27 5.78 97.51
N LEU A 21 14.33 5.82 96.69
CA LEU A 21 15.69 5.48 97.10
C LEU A 21 16.31 6.52 98.05
N THR A 22 15.99 7.80 97.86
CA THR A 22 16.45 8.86 98.76
C THR A 22 15.80 8.83 100.14
N LEU A 23 14.63 8.19 100.27
CA LEU A 23 13.85 8.13 101.51
C LEU A 23 14.22 6.92 102.41
N ASN A 24 15.00 5.95 101.94
CA ASN A 24 15.38 4.75 102.69
C ASN A 24 16.91 4.53 102.68
N PRO A 25 17.67 5.04 103.67
CA PRO A 25 19.12 4.88 103.72
C PRO A 25 19.49 3.46 104.16
N GLY A 26 19.69 2.57 103.19
CA GLY A 26 20.36 1.28 103.39
C GLY A 26 21.87 1.39 103.17
N THR A 27 22.65 0.54 103.84
CA THR A 27 24.06 0.32 103.51
C THR A 27 24.17 -0.95 102.67
N ALA A 28 24.90 -0.89 101.55
CA ALA A 28 25.17 -2.07 100.72
C ALA A 28 26.63 -2.46 100.95
N GLN A 29 26.86 -3.66 101.45
CA GLN A 29 28.19 -4.23 101.61
C GLN A 29 28.47 -5.12 100.40
N PHE A 30 29.45 -4.72 99.58
CA PHE A 30 29.95 -5.53 98.47
C PHE A 30 31.29 -6.14 98.89
N GLU A 31 31.36 -7.47 98.88
CA GLU A 31 32.58 -8.22 99.14
C GLU A 31 32.98 -8.93 97.84
N PHE A 32 34.07 -8.47 97.21
CA PHE A 32 34.56 -9.05 95.95
C PHE A 32 36.08 -9.21 96.02
N LEU A 33 36.57 -10.44 95.86
CA LEU A 33 37.99 -10.82 95.94
C LEU A 33 38.75 -10.28 97.18
N GLY A 34 38.09 -10.18 98.34
CA GLY A 34 38.70 -9.71 99.58
C GLY A 34 38.81 -8.19 99.71
N TRP A 35 38.22 -7.43 98.79
CA TRP A 35 38.08 -5.98 98.92
C TRP A 35 36.69 -5.65 99.45
N GLN A 36 36.64 -4.98 100.61
CA GLN A 36 35.41 -4.54 101.25
C GLN A 36 35.26 -3.03 101.02
N ALA A 37 34.21 -2.66 100.30
CA ALA A 37 33.84 -1.27 100.08
C ALA A 37 32.44 -1.03 100.64
N GLU A 38 32.35 -0.23 101.70
CA GLU A 38 31.06 0.25 102.21
C GLU A 38 30.65 1.47 101.40
N THR A 39 29.53 1.38 100.69
CA THR A 39 28.98 2.50 99.93
C THR A 39 27.50 2.69 100.24
N SER A 40 26.99 3.91 100.08
CA SER A 40 25.57 4.18 100.29
C SER A 40 24.75 3.40 99.25
N PHE A 41 23.66 2.74 99.67
CA PHE A 41 22.80 1.98 98.76
C PHE A 41 22.33 2.83 97.56
N ALA A 42 22.15 4.14 97.78
CA ALA A 42 21.85 5.11 96.75
C ALA A 42 22.92 5.20 95.65
N LEU A 43 24.20 5.23 96.01
CA LEU A 43 25.31 5.29 95.06
C LEU A 43 25.47 3.97 94.30
N ALA A 44 25.37 2.82 95.00
CA ALA A 44 25.46 1.49 94.38
C ALA A 44 24.35 1.26 93.34
N MET A 45 23.10 1.61 93.69
CA MET A 45 21.97 1.49 92.78
C MET A 45 22.07 2.47 91.61
N GLY A 46 22.55 3.70 91.86
CA GLY A 46 22.81 4.69 90.80
C GLY A 46 23.84 4.18 89.79
N LEU A 47 24.93 3.58 90.27
CA LEU A 47 25.96 2.99 89.41
C LEU A 47 25.41 1.79 88.62
N LEU A 48 24.62 0.93 89.25
CA LEU A 48 23.94 -0.19 88.60
C LEU A 48 23.00 0.29 87.48
N LEU A 49 22.22 1.34 87.74
CA LEU A 49 21.31 1.93 86.75
C LEU A 49 22.08 2.52 85.56
N VAL A 50 23.16 3.26 85.82
CA VAL A 50 24.03 3.80 84.76
C VAL A 50 24.67 2.68 83.94
N LEU A 51 25.18 1.63 84.61
CA LEU A 51 25.76 0.47 83.94
C LEU A 51 24.73 -0.28 83.09
N THR A 52 23.52 -0.47 83.61
CA THR A 52 22.40 -1.11 82.89
C THR A 52 21.98 -0.26 81.69
N PHE A 53 21.91 1.07 81.84
CA PHE A 53 21.62 1.98 80.74
C PHE A 53 22.69 1.92 79.65
N LEU A 54 23.97 1.93 80.03
CA LEU A 54 25.08 1.78 79.09
C LEU A 54 25.02 0.44 78.34
N LEU A 55 24.73 -0.66 79.03
CA LEU A 55 24.54 -1.98 78.41
C LEU A 55 23.38 -1.99 77.41
N VAL A 56 22.25 -1.35 77.74
CA VAL A 56 21.10 -1.23 76.82
C VAL A 56 21.45 -0.38 75.59
N VAL A 57 22.17 0.73 75.77
CA VAL A 57 22.63 1.59 74.67
C VAL A 57 23.61 0.85 73.76
N VAL A 58 24.58 0.15 74.35
CA VAL A 58 25.56 -0.67 73.60
C VAL A 58 24.85 -1.80 72.85
N TRP A 59 23.92 -2.51 73.48
CA TRP A 59 23.12 -3.54 72.84
C TRP A 59 22.27 -2.98 71.68
N TRP A 60 21.62 -1.84 71.87
CA TRP A 60 20.87 -1.15 70.82
C TRP A 60 21.77 -0.75 69.64
N LEU A 61 22.98 -0.26 69.92
CA LEU A 61 23.95 0.09 68.89
C LEU A 61 24.43 -1.14 68.11
N ILE A 62 24.69 -2.26 68.79
CA ILE A 62 25.04 -3.55 68.17
C ILE A 62 23.90 -4.02 67.25
N VAL A 63 22.66 -4.05 67.74
CA VAL A 63 21.48 -4.46 66.95
C VAL A 63 21.28 -3.54 65.74
N LYS A 64 21.46 -2.22 65.90
CA LYS A 64 21.34 -1.25 64.81
C LYS A 64 22.45 -1.41 63.78
N ILE A 65 23.70 -1.63 64.20
CA ILE A 65 24.83 -1.89 63.30
C ILE A 65 24.62 -3.22 62.55
N TRP A 66 24.08 -4.25 63.19
CA TRP A 66 23.79 -5.54 62.55
C TRP A 66 22.57 -5.51 61.61
N THR A 67 21.58 -4.64 61.86
CA THR A 67 20.39 -4.47 60.98
C THR A 67 20.53 -3.37 59.92
N ALA A 68 21.52 -2.48 60.05
CA ALA A 68 21.89 -1.48 59.05
C ALA A 68 22.24 -2.05 57.65
N PRO A 69 22.99 -3.16 57.51
CA PRO A 69 23.35 -3.68 56.18
C PRO A 69 22.12 -4.06 55.34
N ASP A 70 21.07 -4.64 55.94
CA ASP A 70 19.87 -5.03 55.21
C ASP A 70 19.01 -3.84 54.77
N THR A 71 18.93 -2.79 55.58
CA THR A 71 18.21 -1.57 55.22
C THR A 71 18.94 -0.76 54.16
N PHE A 72 20.28 -0.71 54.23
CA PHE A 72 21.12 -0.08 53.20
C PHE A 72 21.07 -0.83 51.86
N ARG A 73 21.08 -2.18 51.89
CA ARG A 73 20.91 -3.00 50.68
C ARG A 73 19.58 -2.70 49.99
N LYS A 74 18.46 -2.71 50.73
CA LYS A 74 17.13 -2.40 50.20
C LYS A 74 17.02 -0.97 49.68
N PHE A 75 17.63 0.00 50.37
CA PHE A 75 17.66 1.40 49.90
C PHE A 75 18.48 1.53 48.60
N ARG A 76 19.64 0.88 48.50
CA ARG A 76 20.47 0.89 47.29
C ARG A 76 19.78 0.19 46.12
N GLU A 77 19.15 -0.95 46.34
CA GLU A 77 18.35 -1.65 45.33
C GLU A 77 17.19 -0.78 44.83
N ARG A 78 16.48 -0.12 45.75
CA ARG A 78 15.41 0.82 45.40
C ARG A 78 15.95 1.98 44.57
N ARG A 79 17.07 2.59 44.99
CA ARG A 79 17.68 3.70 44.25
C ARG A 79 18.18 3.28 42.88
N ARG A 80 18.80 2.10 42.76
CA ARG A 80 19.24 1.51 41.49
C ARG A 80 18.07 1.31 40.54
N ARG A 81 16.95 0.79 41.07
CA ARG A 81 15.72 0.56 40.29
C ARG A 81 15.06 1.87 39.86
N GLU A 82 14.97 2.86 40.74
CA GLU A 82 14.48 4.22 40.40
C GLU A 82 15.33 4.83 39.29
N SER A 83 16.66 4.82 39.43
CA SER A 83 17.57 5.31 38.39
C SER A 83 17.49 4.52 37.08
N GLY A 84 17.21 3.22 37.14
CA GLY A 84 16.99 2.39 35.95
C GLY A 84 15.71 2.75 35.22
N PHE A 85 14.62 3.04 35.94
CA PHE A 85 13.39 3.54 35.34
C PHE A 85 13.52 4.96 34.78
N ASP A 86 14.25 5.84 35.46
CA ASP A 86 14.55 7.18 34.93
C ASP A 86 15.34 7.09 33.61
N ALA A 87 16.30 6.16 33.52
CA ALA A 87 17.07 5.93 32.30
C ALA A 87 16.18 5.34 31.18
N LEU A 88 15.29 4.41 31.51
CA LEU A 88 14.30 3.85 30.59
C LEU A 88 13.38 4.95 30.03
N GLU A 89 12.83 5.80 30.89
CA GLU A 89 11.96 6.92 30.48
C GLU A 89 12.70 7.86 29.52
N ARG A 90 13.92 8.26 29.88
CA ARG A 90 14.76 9.11 29.02
C ARG A 90 15.08 8.45 27.69
N ALA A 91 15.35 7.15 27.68
CA ALA A 91 15.62 6.40 26.45
C ALA A 91 14.39 6.37 25.54
N LEU A 92 13.20 6.14 26.10
CA LEU A 92 11.94 6.14 25.34
C LEU A 92 11.61 7.52 24.77
N ILE A 93 11.75 8.58 25.58
CA ILE A 93 11.53 9.97 25.14
C ILE A 93 12.53 10.35 24.05
N ALA A 94 13.82 10.02 24.25
CA ALA A 94 14.86 10.30 23.26
C ALA A 94 14.63 9.54 21.96
N SER A 95 14.26 8.26 22.02
CA SER A 95 13.93 7.44 20.85
C SER A 95 12.75 8.03 20.07
N ALA A 96 11.67 8.40 20.77
CA ALA A 96 10.50 9.04 20.15
C ALA A 96 10.79 10.44 19.59
N ALA A 97 11.72 11.18 20.19
CA ALA A 97 12.17 12.48 19.73
C ALA A 97 13.20 12.41 18.57
N GLY A 98 13.56 11.21 18.09
CA GLY A 98 14.57 11.01 17.05
C GLY A 98 16.02 11.25 17.52
N GLN A 99 16.26 11.33 18.83
CA GLN A 99 17.59 11.50 19.43
C GLN A 99 18.25 10.13 19.64
N GLY A 100 18.54 9.42 18.54
CA GLY A 100 18.99 8.04 18.56
C GLY A 100 20.23 7.75 19.42
N GLU A 101 21.30 8.53 19.30
CA GLU A 101 22.52 8.32 20.12
C GLU A 101 22.24 8.45 21.62
N LEU A 102 21.41 9.43 22.01
CA LEU A 102 21.01 9.61 23.40
C LEU A 102 20.13 8.46 23.87
N ALA A 103 19.22 7.98 23.01
CA ALA A 103 18.40 6.81 23.29
C ALA A 103 19.26 5.57 23.55
N VAL A 104 20.29 5.31 22.71
CA VAL A 104 21.19 4.16 22.86
C VAL A 104 21.98 4.25 24.17
N ARG A 105 22.53 5.42 24.50
CA ARG A 105 23.27 5.62 25.76
C ARG A 105 22.38 5.41 26.99
N GLN A 106 21.15 5.94 26.98
CA GLN A 106 20.22 5.77 28.09
C GLN A 106 19.67 4.33 28.16
N ALA A 107 19.50 3.66 27.01
CA ALA A 107 19.10 2.26 26.96
C ALA A 107 20.16 1.33 27.56
N ALA A 108 21.43 1.52 27.22
CA ALA A 108 22.54 0.79 27.82
C ALA A 108 22.63 1.03 29.35
N ARG A 109 22.37 2.28 29.79
CA ARG A 109 22.30 2.60 31.22
C ARG A 109 21.12 1.91 31.91
N ALA A 110 19.96 1.85 31.26
CA ALA A 110 18.80 1.14 31.77
C ALA A 110 19.08 -0.36 31.89
N ASP A 111 19.73 -0.97 30.89
CA ASP A 111 20.12 -2.39 30.91
C ASP A 111 21.07 -2.72 32.06
N ALA A 112 22.09 -1.89 32.29
CA ALA A 112 23.01 -2.07 33.42
C ALA A 112 22.34 -1.91 34.81
N LEU A 113 21.21 -1.20 34.88
CA LEU A 113 20.52 -0.90 36.15
C LEU A 113 19.30 -1.79 36.40
N LEU A 114 18.70 -2.36 35.35
CA LEU A 114 17.49 -3.16 35.41
C LEU A 114 17.80 -4.64 35.18
N ASP A 115 17.48 -5.50 36.15
CA ASP A 115 17.57 -6.96 36.00
C ASP A 115 16.37 -7.52 35.20
N ARG A 116 16.10 -6.97 34.01
CA ARG A 116 14.92 -7.28 33.15
C ARG A 116 15.32 -7.42 31.68
N PRO A 117 15.94 -8.56 31.28
CA PRO A 117 16.57 -8.71 29.97
C PRO A 117 15.61 -8.51 28.78
N ALA A 118 14.36 -8.96 28.89
CA ALA A 118 13.35 -8.78 27.84
C ALA A 118 13.03 -7.30 27.55
N LEU A 119 12.91 -6.48 28.59
CA LEU A 119 12.60 -5.05 28.46
C LEU A 119 13.82 -4.28 27.97
N SER A 120 15.00 -4.59 28.52
CA SER A 120 16.25 -3.95 28.10
C SER A 120 16.58 -4.21 26.64
N ARG A 121 16.42 -5.45 26.15
CA ARG A 121 16.66 -5.80 24.73
C ARG A 121 15.69 -5.09 23.80
N LEU A 122 14.40 -5.01 24.15
CA LEU A 122 13.43 -4.27 23.35
C LEU A 122 13.78 -2.79 23.28
N LEU A 123 14.17 -2.19 24.41
CA LEU A 123 14.58 -0.79 24.45
C LEU A 123 15.85 -0.55 23.62
N ALA A 124 16.83 -1.44 23.73
CA ALA A 124 18.07 -1.38 22.96
C ALA A 124 17.78 -1.47 21.45
N ALA A 125 16.90 -2.39 21.03
CA ALA A 125 16.47 -2.50 19.63
C ALA A 125 15.82 -1.20 19.12
N ARG A 126 14.87 -0.63 19.89
CA ARG A 126 14.19 0.63 19.52
C ARG A 126 15.12 1.84 19.53
N ALA A 127 16.09 1.86 20.44
CA ALA A 127 17.10 2.90 20.47
C ALA A 127 18.03 2.82 19.26
N ALA A 128 18.44 1.61 18.86
CA ALA A 128 19.22 1.39 17.65
C ALA A 128 18.45 1.79 16.38
N GLU A 129 17.15 1.44 16.27
CA GLU A 129 16.27 1.91 15.19
C GLU A 129 16.23 3.45 15.12
N ALA A 130 16.04 4.11 16.27
CA ALA A 130 16.02 5.58 16.33
C ALA A 130 17.38 6.23 16.00
N ALA A 131 18.48 5.49 16.15
CA ALA A 131 19.81 5.90 15.74
C ALA A 131 20.13 5.61 14.26
N GLY A 132 19.21 4.93 13.55
CA GLY A 132 19.44 4.47 12.18
C GLY A 132 20.34 3.23 12.07
N ASP A 133 20.74 2.62 13.20
CA ASP A 133 21.51 1.39 13.22
C ASP A 133 20.58 0.17 13.12
N LEU A 134 20.13 -0.12 11.90
CA LEU A 134 19.25 -1.25 11.63
C LEU A 134 19.93 -2.61 11.87
N ALA A 135 21.25 -2.68 11.72
CA ALA A 135 22.00 -3.92 11.95
C ALA A 135 22.09 -4.25 13.45
N GLY A 136 22.37 -3.25 14.30
CA GLY A 136 22.32 -3.41 15.74
C GLY A 136 20.91 -3.73 16.25
N ALA A 137 19.87 -3.09 15.69
CA ALA A 137 18.48 -3.38 16.02
C ALA A 137 18.09 -4.83 15.70
N GLU A 138 18.50 -5.33 14.53
CA GLU A 138 18.27 -6.71 14.09
C GLU A 138 18.84 -7.72 15.09
N GLY A 139 20.11 -7.58 15.48
CA GLY A 139 20.74 -8.49 16.46
C GLY A 139 20.02 -8.48 17.82
N HIS A 140 19.51 -7.33 18.27
CA HIS A 140 18.72 -7.27 19.50
C HIS A 140 17.35 -7.97 19.36
N TYR A 141 16.68 -7.84 18.21
CA TYR A 141 15.42 -8.55 17.97
C TYR A 141 15.63 -10.06 17.79
N GLU A 142 16.70 -10.49 17.13
CA GLU A 142 17.04 -11.92 17.00
C GLU A 142 17.21 -12.57 18.38
N ALA A 143 17.95 -11.92 19.29
CA ALA A 143 18.11 -12.39 20.67
C ALA A 143 16.78 -12.44 21.46
N MET A 144 15.77 -11.68 21.03
CA MET A 144 14.42 -11.69 21.63
C MET A 144 13.52 -12.81 21.08
N LEU A 145 13.93 -13.54 20.05
CA LEU A 145 13.17 -14.68 19.52
C LEU A 145 13.19 -15.90 20.45
N GLU A 146 14.21 -16.02 21.32
CA GLU A 146 14.39 -17.15 22.25
C GLU A 146 13.31 -17.18 23.35
N ASP A 147 12.84 -16.03 23.82
CA ASP A 147 11.80 -15.94 24.87
C ASP A 147 10.40 -15.83 24.23
N PRO A 148 9.47 -16.77 24.53
CA PRO A 148 8.09 -16.73 24.04
C PRO A 148 7.37 -15.39 24.30
N ARG A 149 7.72 -14.67 25.38
CA ARG A 149 7.10 -13.39 25.75
C ARG A 149 7.48 -12.25 24.81
N THR A 150 8.68 -12.29 24.23
CA THR A 150 9.20 -11.23 23.36
C THR A 150 9.16 -11.57 21.88
N LYS A 151 9.01 -12.86 21.55
CA LYS A 151 9.01 -13.39 20.19
C LYS A 151 8.13 -12.65 19.18
N LEU A 152 6.89 -12.27 19.56
CA LEU A 152 5.98 -11.55 18.65
C LEU A 152 6.45 -10.12 18.35
N VAL A 153 7.02 -9.44 19.36
CA VAL A 153 7.55 -8.08 19.18
C VAL A 153 8.84 -8.11 18.36
N ALA A 154 9.70 -9.11 18.63
CA ALA A 154 10.90 -9.37 17.85
C ALA A 154 10.58 -9.59 16.37
N ARG A 155 9.64 -10.49 16.05
CA ARG A 155 9.19 -10.72 14.67
C ARG A 155 8.65 -9.48 13.99
N ARG A 156 7.92 -8.62 14.72
CA ARG A 156 7.46 -7.34 14.16
C ARG A 156 8.63 -6.42 13.81
N GLY A 157 9.62 -6.31 14.69
CA GLY A 157 10.83 -5.52 14.45
C GLY A 157 11.61 -6.03 13.24
N LEU A 158 11.89 -7.33 13.20
CA LEU A 158 12.60 -7.97 12.09
C LEU A 158 11.84 -7.85 10.76
N ALA A 159 10.51 -8.03 10.76
CA ALA A 159 9.70 -7.83 9.58
C ALA A 159 9.74 -6.38 9.07
N SER A 160 9.71 -5.40 9.98
CA SER A 160 9.83 -3.97 9.63
C SER A 160 11.21 -3.63 9.07
N ILE A 161 12.28 -4.22 9.61
CA ILE A 161 13.65 -4.05 9.08
C ILE A 161 13.75 -4.69 7.69
N ALA A 162 13.18 -5.88 7.50
CA ALA A 162 13.14 -6.54 6.20
C ALA A 162 12.37 -5.72 5.15
N GLU A 163 11.20 -5.18 5.50
CA GLU A 163 10.45 -4.26 4.64
C GLU A 163 11.27 -3.02 4.26
N ALA A 164 11.97 -2.40 5.23
CA ALA A 164 12.81 -1.23 4.98
C ALA A 164 14.00 -1.52 4.04
N ARG A 165 14.49 -2.77 4.03
CA ARG A 165 15.55 -3.23 3.13
C ARG A 165 15.03 -3.73 1.77
N GLY A 166 13.71 -3.85 1.60
CA GLY A 166 13.10 -4.49 0.43
C GLY A 166 13.29 -6.02 0.39
N ASP A 167 13.63 -6.66 1.51
CA ASP A 167 13.74 -8.12 1.61
C ASP A 167 12.37 -8.74 1.90
N SER A 168 11.60 -8.97 0.84
CA SER A 168 10.28 -9.59 0.94
C SER A 168 10.34 -11.00 1.53
N GLN A 169 11.43 -11.75 1.36
CA GLN A 169 11.51 -13.15 1.83
C GLN A 169 11.60 -13.22 3.35
N LEU A 170 12.44 -12.38 3.95
CA LEU A 170 12.50 -12.26 5.41
C LEU A 170 11.21 -11.68 5.99
N ALA A 171 10.62 -10.68 5.33
CA ALA A 171 9.33 -10.13 5.73
C ALA A 171 8.23 -11.20 5.74
N ILE A 172 8.13 -12.01 4.68
CA ILE A 172 7.20 -13.16 4.60
C ILE A 172 7.46 -14.15 5.72
N THR A 173 8.72 -14.47 6.00
CA THR A 173 9.08 -15.47 7.03
C THR A 173 8.60 -15.04 8.41
N HIS A 174 8.99 -13.83 8.86
CA HIS A 174 8.62 -13.34 10.19
C HIS A 174 7.12 -13.05 10.32
N ALA A 175 6.49 -12.50 9.28
CA ALA A 175 5.07 -12.20 9.30
C ALA A 175 4.20 -13.47 9.19
N SER A 176 4.60 -14.47 8.41
CA SER A 176 3.90 -15.76 8.32
C SER A 176 3.81 -16.45 9.67
N ASP A 177 4.92 -16.50 10.40
CA ASP A 177 4.89 -17.14 11.70
C ASP A 177 4.10 -16.33 12.74
N ALA A 178 4.21 -14.99 12.73
CA ALA A 178 3.40 -14.15 13.61
C ALA A 178 1.90 -14.28 13.31
N PHE A 179 1.53 -14.42 12.03
CA PHE A 179 0.16 -14.61 11.57
C PHE A 179 -0.40 -15.99 11.97
N LYS A 180 0.43 -17.03 12.06
CA LYS A 180 0.02 -18.35 12.59
C LYS A 180 -0.26 -18.29 14.09
N ASP A 181 0.60 -17.60 14.84
CA ASP A 181 0.59 -17.62 16.30
C ASP A 181 -0.54 -16.77 16.90
N ALA A 182 -0.87 -15.61 16.31
CA ALA A 182 -1.83 -14.69 16.88
C ALA A 182 -2.61 -13.89 15.83
N LYS A 183 -3.79 -13.41 16.23
CA LYS A 183 -4.64 -12.53 15.43
C LYS A 183 -4.08 -11.10 15.45
N LEU A 184 -3.09 -10.84 14.61
CA LEU A 184 -2.35 -9.57 14.54
C LEU A 184 -2.50 -8.93 13.16
N ARG A 185 -3.16 -7.77 13.10
CA ARG A 185 -3.42 -7.06 11.85
C ARG A 185 -2.14 -6.71 11.07
N TRP A 186 -1.10 -6.27 11.78
CA TRP A 186 0.20 -5.97 11.15
C TRP A 186 0.82 -7.20 10.49
N ALA A 187 0.66 -8.39 11.09
CA ALA A 187 1.23 -9.62 10.56
C ALA A 187 0.52 -10.03 9.26
N PHE A 188 -0.81 -9.87 9.21
CA PHE A 188 -1.56 -10.03 7.97
C PHE A 188 -1.12 -9.01 6.91
N ASP A 189 -1.09 -7.71 7.25
CA ASP A 189 -0.80 -6.65 6.28
C ASP A 189 0.61 -6.83 5.68
N THR A 190 1.65 -7.03 6.51
CA THR A 190 3.02 -7.29 6.03
C THR A 190 3.11 -8.55 5.19
N LEU A 191 2.53 -9.67 5.66
CA LEU A 191 2.57 -10.94 4.92
C LEU A 191 1.89 -10.83 3.56
N PHE A 192 0.68 -10.27 3.53
CA PHE A 192 -0.11 -10.12 2.31
C PHE A 192 0.59 -9.17 1.33
N ASN A 193 1.10 -8.03 1.82
CA ASN A 193 1.79 -7.05 0.97
C ASN A 193 3.07 -7.64 0.38
N ALA A 194 3.89 -8.33 1.17
CA ALA A 194 5.11 -8.96 0.68
C ALA A 194 4.81 -10.12 -0.30
N GLN A 195 3.77 -10.92 -0.07
CA GLN A 195 3.33 -11.96 -1.02
C GLN A 195 2.88 -11.36 -2.36
N VAL A 196 2.15 -10.24 -2.33
CA VAL A 196 1.74 -9.52 -3.55
C VAL A 196 2.97 -8.91 -4.24
N ALA A 197 3.89 -8.29 -3.50
CA ALA A 197 5.12 -7.70 -4.03
C ALA A 197 5.96 -8.73 -4.82
N GLU A 198 6.05 -9.96 -4.32
CA GLU A 198 6.76 -11.08 -4.94
C GLU A 198 5.95 -11.82 -6.03
N GLY A 199 4.70 -11.42 -6.30
CA GLY A 199 3.83 -12.09 -7.26
C GLY A 199 3.37 -13.50 -6.82
N ARG A 200 3.40 -13.81 -5.52
CA ARG A 200 2.93 -15.08 -4.96
C ARG A 200 1.41 -15.10 -4.82
N TRP A 201 0.70 -15.08 -5.95
CA TRP A 201 -0.76 -14.93 -6.02
C TRP A 201 -1.54 -15.97 -5.22
N GLU A 202 -1.13 -17.25 -5.32
CA GLU A 202 -1.79 -18.35 -4.62
C GLU A 202 -1.65 -18.22 -3.09
N ASP A 203 -0.45 -17.86 -2.61
CA ASP A 203 -0.17 -17.69 -1.19
C ASP A 203 -0.90 -16.46 -0.63
N ALA A 204 -0.87 -15.33 -1.35
CA ALA A 204 -1.65 -14.14 -1.02
C ALA A 204 -3.14 -14.46 -0.89
N ARG A 205 -3.68 -15.30 -1.79
CA ARG A 205 -5.08 -15.73 -1.74
C ARG A 205 -5.38 -16.62 -0.53
N LYS A 206 -4.48 -17.52 -0.14
CA LYS A 206 -4.62 -18.33 1.08
C LYS A 206 -4.60 -17.46 2.34
N THR A 207 -3.66 -16.52 2.42
CA THR A 207 -3.56 -15.53 3.51
C THR A 207 -4.82 -14.68 3.61
N LEU A 208 -5.33 -14.19 2.47
CA LEU A 208 -6.56 -13.41 2.41
C LEU A 208 -7.79 -14.18 2.91
N ALA A 209 -7.93 -15.44 2.50
CA ALA A 209 -9.05 -16.28 2.93
C ALA A 209 -9.02 -16.56 4.44
N GLU A 210 -7.83 -16.76 5.02
CA GLU A 210 -7.70 -16.92 6.47
C GLU A 210 -8.03 -15.61 7.22
N ALA A 211 -7.57 -14.46 6.72
CA ALA A 211 -7.89 -13.17 7.31
C ALA A 211 -9.40 -12.83 7.23
N GLU A 212 -10.06 -13.21 6.14
CA GLU A 212 -11.52 -13.13 5.99
C GLU A 212 -12.23 -14.03 7.02
N ARG A 213 -11.81 -15.29 7.17
CA ARG A 213 -12.35 -16.20 8.21
C ARG A 213 -12.20 -15.65 9.62
N ARG A 214 -11.06 -15.00 9.90
CA ARG A 214 -10.79 -14.34 11.19
C ARG A 214 -11.54 -13.02 11.37
N LYS A 215 -12.28 -12.55 10.36
CA LYS A 215 -12.97 -11.25 10.34
C LYS A 215 -12.02 -10.07 10.53
N GLU A 216 -10.80 -10.16 10.00
CA GLU A 216 -9.82 -9.05 9.98
C GLU A 216 -10.05 -8.10 8.79
N ILE A 217 -10.77 -8.58 7.76
CA ILE A 217 -11.09 -7.85 6.54
C ILE A 217 -12.59 -7.99 6.25
N ALA A 218 -13.18 -6.91 5.76
CA ALA A 218 -14.58 -6.91 5.31
C ALA A 218 -14.77 -7.81 4.09
N PRO A 219 -15.90 -8.54 4.00
CA PRO A 219 -16.13 -9.50 2.91
C PRO A 219 -16.05 -8.86 1.53
N ASP A 220 -16.57 -7.64 1.34
CA ASP A 220 -16.53 -6.95 0.04
C ASP A 220 -15.10 -6.64 -0.41
N ARG A 221 -14.23 -6.21 0.52
CA ARG A 221 -12.81 -5.95 0.26
C ARG A 221 -12.07 -7.24 -0.05
N ALA A 222 -12.36 -8.31 0.71
CA ALA A 222 -11.77 -9.62 0.46
C ALA A 222 -12.20 -10.16 -0.92
N ALA A 223 -13.47 -10.03 -1.29
CA ALA A 223 -14.00 -10.44 -2.59
C ALA A 223 -13.33 -9.70 -3.76
N ARG A 224 -13.15 -8.37 -3.64
CA ARG A 224 -12.44 -7.57 -4.66
C ARG A 224 -10.97 -7.94 -4.78
N ARG A 225 -10.21 -8.01 -3.67
CA ARG A 225 -8.81 -8.45 -3.67
C ARG A 225 -8.67 -9.85 -4.28
N LYS A 226 -9.56 -10.78 -3.90
CA LYS A 226 -9.61 -12.14 -4.43
C LYS A 226 -9.84 -12.17 -5.94
N ALA A 227 -10.72 -11.31 -6.47
CA ALA A 227 -10.96 -11.23 -7.90
C ALA A 227 -9.68 -10.82 -8.67
N VAL A 228 -8.92 -9.84 -8.16
CA VAL A 228 -7.65 -9.44 -8.80
C VAL A 228 -6.62 -10.55 -8.73
N LEU A 229 -6.41 -11.15 -7.55
CA LEU A 229 -5.43 -12.24 -7.37
C LEU A 229 -5.73 -13.44 -8.26
N LEU A 230 -7.00 -13.85 -8.37
CA LEU A 230 -7.41 -14.95 -9.25
C LEU A 230 -7.23 -14.60 -10.73
N THR A 231 -7.42 -13.33 -11.11
CA THR A 231 -7.20 -12.88 -12.50
C THR A 231 -5.73 -12.93 -12.85
N ALA A 232 -4.85 -12.43 -11.97
CA ALA A 232 -3.40 -12.50 -12.15
C ALA A 232 -2.90 -13.96 -12.20
N GLU A 233 -3.39 -14.82 -11.29
CA GLU A 233 -3.06 -16.26 -11.29
C GLU A 233 -3.51 -16.94 -12.60
N ALA A 234 -4.70 -16.61 -13.10
CA ALA A 234 -5.23 -17.16 -14.34
C ALA A 234 -4.41 -16.75 -15.58
N LEU A 235 -3.93 -15.50 -15.63
CA LEU A 235 -3.05 -15.03 -16.71
C LEU A 235 -1.70 -15.73 -16.67
N ALA A 236 -1.12 -15.90 -15.49
CA ALA A 236 0.18 -16.54 -15.31
C ALA A 236 0.18 -18.03 -15.75
N CYS A 237 -0.93 -18.75 -15.52
CA CYS A 237 -1.04 -20.17 -15.89
C CYS A 237 -1.72 -20.42 -17.24
N GLU A 238 -2.15 -19.39 -17.98
CA GLU A 238 -2.93 -19.55 -19.21
C GLU A 238 -2.25 -20.44 -20.25
N GLN A 239 -0.93 -20.28 -20.43
CA GLN A 239 -0.18 -21.03 -21.44
C GLN A 239 0.13 -22.47 -21.00
N SER A 240 0.37 -22.68 -19.70
CA SER A 240 0.76 -23.98 -19.16
C SER A 240 -0.45 -24.87 -18.84
N ASP A 241 -1.54 -24.28 -18.35
CA ASP A 241 -2.75 -24.98 -17.90
C ASP A 241 -4.01 -24.14 -18.22
N PRO A 242 -4.52 -24.21 -19.45
CA PRO A 242 -5.67 -23.43 -19.90
C PRO A 242 -6.97 -23.86 -19.21
N ASP A 243 -7.02 -25.06 -18.65
CA ASP A 243 -8.19 -25.59 -17.93
C ASP A 243 -8.30 -24.91 -16.56
N ARG A 244 -7.20 -24.92 -15.79
CA ARG A 244 -7.09 -24.19 -14.53
C ARG A 244 -7.28 -22.69 -14.72
N ALA A 245 -6.70 -22.10 -15.77
CA ALA A 245 -6.85 -20.67 -16.05
C ALA A 245 -8.33 -20.28 -16.25
N ALA A 246 -9.10 -21.08 -17.00
CA ALA A 246 -10.52 -20.82 -17.21
C ALA A 246 -11.33 -20.92 -15.91
N GLU A 247 -11.03 -21.88 -15.05
CA GLU A 247 -11.69 -22.00 -13.75
C GLU A 247 -11.36 -20.84 -12.81
N LEU A 248 -10.09 -20.42 -12.75
CA LEU A 248 -9.65 -19.30 -11.94
C LEU A 248 -10.30 -18.00 -12.41
N ALA A 249 -10.34 -17.75 -13.72
CA ALA A 249 -10.99 -16.58 -14.31
C ALA A 249 -12.51 -16.57 -14.03
N GLU A 250 -13.19 -17.72 -14.15
CA GLU A 250 -14.62 -17.83 -13.81
C GLU A 250 -14.86 -17.52 -12.32
N LYS A 251 -14.03 -18.04 -11.41
CA LYS A 251 -14.09 -17.72 -9.97
C LYS A 251 -13.79 -16.25 -9.70
N ALA A 252 -12.88 -15.63 -10.46
CA ALA A 252 -12.53 -14.21 -10.34
C ALA A 252 -13.73 -13.32 -10.70
N ALA A 253 -14.33 -13.58 -11.86
CA ALA A 253 -15.48 -12.81 -12.36
C ALA A 253 -16.69 -12.94 -11.44
N ALA A 254 -16.92 -14.12 -10.86
CA ALA A 254 -17.96 -14.34 -9.87
C ALA A 254 -17.68 -13.64 -8.53
N ALA A 255 -16.41 -13.54 -8.12
CA ALA A 255 -16.03 -12.88 -6.86
C ALA A 255 -16.24 -11.37 -6.89
N SER A 256 -16.05 -10.73 -8.05
CA SER A 256 -16.29 -9.29 -8.22
C SER A 256 -16.83 -9.00 -9.62
N PRO A 257 -18.17 -9.04 -9.82
CA PRO A 257 -18.77 -8.85 -11.15
C PRO A 257 -18.39 -7.52 -11.82
N GLY A 258 -18.29 -6.42 -11.07
CA GLY A 258 -17.90 -5.12 -11.61
C GLY A 258 -16.43 -4.99 -12.05
N PHE A 259 -15.62 -6.03 -11.88
CA PHE A 259 -14.22 -6.04 -12.28
C PHE A 259 -14.07 -6.54 -13.73
N ALA A 260 -14.11 -5.59 -14.68
CA ALA A 260 -14.04 -5.88 -16.12
C ALA A 260 -12.86 -6.79 -16.55
N PRO A 261 -11.64 -6.70 -15.97
CA PRO A 261 -10.55 -7.59 -16.34
C PRO A 261 -10.83 -9.07 -16.08
N ALA A 262 -11.44 -9.41 -14.95
CA ALA A 262 -11.80 -10.79 -14.65
C ALA A 262 -12.87 -11.33 -15.61
N ALA A 263 -13.92 -10.54 -15.86
CA ALA A 263 -15.02 -10.93 -16.72
C ALA A 263 -14.60 -11.08 -18.20
N THR A 264 -13.75 -10.18 -18.70
CA THR A 264 -13.21 -10.28 -20.07
C THR A 264 -12.29 -11.49 -20.25
N LEU A 265 -11.41 -11.76 -19.29
CA LEU A 265 -10.55 -12.95 -19.30
C LEU A 265 -11.38 -14.24 -19.27
N ALA A 266 -12.33 -14.33 -18.33
CA ALA A 266 -13.22 -15.48 -18.20
C ALA A 266 -14.01 -15.73 -19.49
N ALA A 267 -14.58 -14.66 -20.07
CA ALA A 267 -15.34 -14.77 -21.29
C ALA A 267 -14.51 -15.28 -22.47
N ARG A 268 -13.27 -14.80 -22.63
CA ARG A 268 -12.34 -15.27 -23.67
C ARG A 268 -11.98 -16.74 -23.50
N LEU A 269 -11.60 -17.16 -22.28
CA LEU A 269 -11.19 -18.54 -21.99
C LEU A 269 -12.38 -19.53 -22.04
N LEU A 270 -13.56 -19.12 -21.61
CA LEU A 270 -14.76 -19.94 -21.71
C LEU A 270 -15.25 -20.07 -23.16
N ALA A 271 -15.10 -19.02 -23.97
CA ALA A 271 -15.45 -19.06 -25.39
C ALA A 271 -14.56 -20.03 -26.18
N SER A 272 -13.25 -20.09 -25.91
CA SER A 272 -12.36 -21.07 -26.55
C SER A 272 -12.76 -22.53 -26.22
N LYS A 273 -13.34 -22.73 -25.03
CA LYS A 273 -13.90 -24.01 -24.56
C LYS A 273 -15.36 -24.24 -24.97
N ARG A 274 -15.92 -23.42 -25.86
CA ARG A 274 -17.33 -23.48 -26.33
C ARG A 274 -18.38 -23.30 -25.22
N ARG A 275 -18.00 -22.80 -24.03
CA ARG A 275 -18.91 -22.47 -22.90
C ARG A 275 -19.53 -21.07 -23.08
N HIS A 276 -20.07 -20.80 -24.27
CA HIS A 276 -20.51 -19.45 -24.67
C HIS A 276 -21.64 -18.88 -23.80
N ARG A 277 -22.56 -19.73 -23.33
CA ARG A 277 -23.67 -19.29 -22.46
C ARG A 277 -23.14 -18.72 -21.14
N ARG A 278 -22.24 -19.47 -20.49
CA ARG A 278 -21.65 -19.03 -19.22
C ARG A 278 -20.79 -17.79 -19.40
N ALA A 279 -20.04 -17.71 -20.50
CA ALA A 279 -19.27 -16.53 -20.86
C ALA A 279 -20.17 -15.28 -21.02
N ALA A 280 -21.32 -15.42 -21.69
CA ALA A 280 -22.29 -14.34 -21.85
C ALA A 280 -22.85 -13.87 -20.50
N GLU A 281 -23.28 -14.80 -19.64
CA GLU A 281 -23.82 -14.49 -18.30
C GLU A 281 -22.83 -13.66 -17.46
N LEU A 282 -21.53 -14.02 -17.47
CA LEU A 282 -20.50 -13.29 -16.73
C LEU A 282 -20.30 -11.86 -17.27
N VAL A 283 -20.31 -11.69 -18.60
CA VAL A 283 -20.15 -10.36 -19.22
C VAL A 283 -21.38 -9.49 -18.98
N GLU A 284 -22.58 -10.05 -19.06
CA GLU A 284 -23.83 -9.34 -18.77
C GLU A 284 -23.89 -8.87 -17.32
N ALA A 285 -23.50 -9.72 -16.37
CA ALA A 285 -23.39 -9.34 -14.96
C ALA A 285 -22.35 -8.23 -14.73
N ALA A 286 -21.20 -8.32 -15.40
CA ALA A 286 -20.18 -7.29 -15.33
C ALA A 286 -20.64 -5.96 -15.93
N TRP A 287 -21.35 -6.01 -17.05
CA TRP A 287 -21.92 -4.83 -17.69
C TRP A 287 -23.00 -4.16 -16.83
N GLN A 288 -23.85 -4.92 -16.16
CA GLN A 288 -24.82 -4.34 -15.22
C GLN A 288 -24.13 -3.60 -14.07
N ALA A 289 -23.03 -4.15 -13.55
CA ALA A 289 -22.29 -3.57 -12.43
C ALA A 289 -21.44 -2.35 -12.84
N ASN A 290 -20.61 -2.48 -13.87
CA ASN A 290 -19.72 -1.42 -14.35
C ASN A 290 -19.39 -1.63 -15.85
N PRO A 291 -20.14 -1.02 -16.78
CA PRO A 291 -19.89 -1.15 -18.21
C PRO A 291 -18.49 -0.68 -18.61
N HIS A 292 -17.82 -1.44 -19.47
CA HIS A 292 -16.47 -1.16 -19.94
C HIS A 292 -16.30 -1.58 -21.42
N PRO A 293 -15.64 -0.81 -22.30
CA PRO A 293 -15.51 -1.12 -23.73
C PRO A 293 -14.94 -2.52 -24.01
N ALA A 294 -13.97 -2.97 -23.20
CA ALA A 294 -13.40 -4.30 -23.32
C ALA A 294 -14.45 -5.43 -23.18
N LEU A 295 -15.48 -5.24 -22.35
CA LEU A 295 -16.59 -6.19 -22.20
C LEU A 295 -17.41 -6.29 -23.48
N ALA A 296 -17.75 -5.15 -24.09
CA ALA A 296 -18.50 -5.11 -25.35
C ALA A 296 -17.75 -5.81 -26.47
N ARG A 297 -16.43 -5.58 -26.57
CA ARG A 297 -15.56 -6.21 -27.57
C ARG A 297 -15.56 -7.74 -27.43
N VAL A 298 -15.29 -8.24 -26.22
CA VAL A 298 -15.27 -9.69 -25.95
C VAL A 298 -16.66 -10.30 -26.15
N TYR A 299 -17.73 -9.63 -25.73
CA TYR A 299 -19.11 -10.10 -25.91
C TYR A 299 -19.49 -10.23 -27.40
N GLY A 300 -19.08 -9.27 -28.22
CA GLY A 300 -19.26 -9.30 -29.67
C GLY A 300 -18.55 -10.48 -30.32
N ASP A 301 -17.39 -10.86 -29.79
CA ASP A 301 -16.52 -11.91 -30.35
C ASP A 301 -16.79 -13.31 -29.77
N LEU A 302 -17.64 -13.45 -28.76
CA LEU A 302 -17.98 -14.73 -28.12
C LEU A 302 -18.40 -15.83 -29.10
N ARG A 303 -19.08 -15.46 -30.19
CA ARG A 303 -19.56 -16.38 -31.23
C ARG A 303 -19.18 -15.83 -32.61
N LYS A 304 -18.00 -16.20 -33.10
CA LYS A 304 -17.49 -15.76 -34.41
C LYS A 304 -18.35 -16.23 -35.60
N SER A 305 -19.18 -17.26 -35.41
CA SER A 305 -20.09 -17.79 -36.41
C SER A 305 -21.39 -16.98 -36.57
N ASP A 306 -21.69 -16.03 -35.67
CA ASP A 306 -22.93 -15.25 -35.75
C ASP A 306 -22.88 -14.27 -36.93
N SER A 307 -24.02 -14.07 -37.60
CA SER A 307 -24.14 -13.02 -38.62
C SER A 307 -23.96 -11.63 -38.01
N LYS A 308 -23.54 -10.65 -38.82
CA LYS A 308 -23.41 -9.25 -38.39
C LYS A 308 -24.70 -8.73 -37.71
N ALA A 309 -25.87 -9.12 -38.23
CA ALA A 309 -27.16 -8.75 -37.67
C ALA A 309 -27.40 -9.35 -36.27
N LYS A 310 -27.10 -10.64 -36.07
CA LYS A 310 -27.23 -11.29 -34.75
C LYS A 310 -26.23 -10.73 -33.73
N ARG A 311 -24.99 -10.47 -34.15
CA ARG A 311 -23.98 -9.78 -33.31
C ARG A 311 -24.49 -8.41 -32.87
N ALA A 312 -25.03 -7.63 -33.80
CA ALA A 312 -25.61 -6.31 -33.51
C ALA A 312 -26.80 -6.40 -32.54
N GLU A 313 -27.73 -7.33 -32.75
CA GLU A 313 -28.86 -7.56 -31.83
C GLU A 313 -28.38 -7.86 -30.40
N ARG A 314 -27.42 -8.77 -30.28
CA ARG A 314 -26.81 -9.14 -29.00
C ARG A 314 -26.14 -7.94 -28.31
N LEU A 315 -25.35 -7.13 -29.04
CA LEU A 315 -24.71 -5.93 -28.47
C LEU A 315 -25.72 -4.85 -28.07
N ARG A 316 -26.84 -4.71 -28.80
CA ARG A 316 -27.95 -3.83 -28.36
C ARG A 316 -28.58 -4.34 -27.06
N ALA A 317 -28.77 -5.65 -26.93
CA ALA A 317 -29.28 -6.25 -25.70
C ALA A 317 -28.33 -5.98 -24.52
N LEU A 318 -27.01 -6.11 -24.72
CA LEU A 318 -26.01 -5.76 -23.70
C LEU A 318 -26.14 -4.29 -23.27
N ALA A 319 -26.17 -3.36 -24.24
CA ALA A 319 -26.30 -1.94 -23.95
C ALA A 319 -27.64 -1.56 -23.28
N ALA A 320 -28.68 -2.39 -23.43
CA ALA A 320 -29.97 -2.20 -22.77
C ALA A 320 -29.94 -2.57 -21.29
N LEU A 321 -28.95 -3.35 -20.83
CA LEU A 321 -28.81 -3.71 -19.40
C LEU A 321 -28.42 -2.53 -18.52
N ASN A 322 -27.78 -1.51 -19.08
CA ASN A 322 -27.41 -0.29 -18.35
C ASN A 322 -27.52 0.94 -19.26
N PRO A 323 -28.74 1.36 -19.66
CA PRO A 323 -28.97 2.25 -20.80
C PRO A 323 -28.45 3.67 -20.60
N GLU A 324 -28.38 4.13 -19.35
CA GLU A 324 -27.96 5.49 -18.98
C GLU A 324 -26.44 5.62 -18.80
N HIS A 325 -25.70 4.50 -18.79
CA HIS A 325 -24.25 4.57 -18.72
C HIS A 325 -23.65 5.11 -20.02
N ARG A 326 -22.58 5.89 -19.91
CA ARG A 326 -21.87 6.48 -21.06
C ARG A 326 -21.49 5.41 -22.09
N GLU A 327 -20.85 4.34 -21.64
CA GLU A 327 -20.37 3.26 -22.51
C GLU A 327 -21.52 2.53 -23.22
N SER A 328 -22.69 2.38 -22.58
CA SER A 328 -23.87 1.82 -23.25
C SER A 328 -24.40 2.70 -24.38
N ARG A 329 -24.32 4.04 -24.24
CA ARG A 329 -24.68 4.96 -25.33
C ARG A 329 -23.67 4.90 -26.47
N LEU A 330 -22.37 4.82 -26.15
CA LEU A 330 -21.31 4.61 -27.15
C LEU A 330 -21.52 3.31 -27.92
N LEU A 331 -21.77 2.20 -27.22
CA LEU A 331 -22.05 0.91 -27.84
C LEU A 331 -23.31 0.94 -28.72
N LYS A 332 -24.39 1.60 -28.27
CA LYS A 332 -25.60 1.80 -29.10
C LYS A 332 -25.29 2.56 -30.39
N ALA A 333 -24.49 3.63 -30.30
CA ALA A 333 -24.09 4.43 -31.46
C ALA A 333 -23.23 3.60 -32.43
N GLU A 334 -22.23 2.87 -31.93
CA GLU A 334 -21.37 1.99 -32.72
C GLU A 334 -22.19 0.95 -33.49
N VAL A 335 -23.08 0.23 -32.80
CA VAL A 335 -23.92 -0.80 -33.42
C VAL A 335 -24.92 -0.20 -34.42
N ALA A 336 -25.46 0.99 -34.15
CA ALA A 336 -26.34 1.69 -35.07
C ALA A 336 -25.61 2.10 -36.37
N LEU A 337 -24.38 2.61 -36.25
CA LEU A 337 -23.52 2.96 -37.40
C LEU A 337 -23.14 1.72 -38.21
N GLU A 338 -22.79 0.60 -37.57
CA GLU A 338 -22.49 -0.67 -38.25
C GLU A 338 -23.69 -1.21 -39.03
N THR A 339 -24.90 -1.01 -38.51
CA THR A 339 -26.14 -1.45 -39.15
C THR A 339 -26.77 -0.40 -40.05
N ARG A 340 -26.08 0.73 -40.30
CA ARG A 340 -26.53 1.89 -41.09
C ARG A 340 -27.89 2.46 -40.64
N ASN A 341 -28.23 2.33 -39.37
CA ASN A 341 -29.40 2.98 -38.78
C ASN A 341 -29.00 4.37 -38.25
N LEU A 342 -29.11 5.38 -39.11
CA LEU A 342 -28.62 6.73 -38.83
C LEU A 342 -29.44 7.42 -37.73
N ASP A 343 -30.76 7.21 -37.70
CA ASP A 343 -31.63 7.79 -36.68
C ASP A 343 -31.26 7.29 -35.28
N ALA A 344 -31.07 5.97 -35.14
CA ALA A 344 -30.65 5.38 -33.88
C ALA A 344 -29.25 5.85 -33.46
N ALA A 345 -28.32 6.01 -34.41
CA ALA A 345 -26.99 6.53 -34.14
C ALA A 345 -27.05 7.99 -33.67
N ARG A 346 -27.88 8.83 -34.31
CA ARG A 346 -28.10 10.23 -33.94
C ARG A 346 -28.68 10.33 -32.53
N SER A 347 -29.72 9.56 -32.23
CA SER A 347 -30.33 9.55 -30.89
C SER A 347 -29.35 9.09 -29.80
N ALA A 348 -28.49 8.11 -30.08
CA ALA A 348 -27.50 7.64 -29.12
C ALA A 348 -26.35 8.64 -28.89
N LEU A 349 -25.91 9.34 -29.93
CA LEU A 349 -24.81 10.33 -29.86
C LEU A 349 -25.26 11.70 -29.33
N ALA A 350 -26.51 12.10 -29.55
CA ALA A 350 -27.04 13.40 -29.11
C ALA A 350 -26.71 13.74 -27.63
N PRO A 351 -27.01 12.89 -26.64
CA PRO A 351 -26.67 13.19 -25.25
C PRO A 351 -25.15 13.25 -24.99
N LEU A 352 -24.35 12.48 -25.72
CA LEU A 352 -22.89 12.45 -25.58
C LEU A 352 -22.21 13.69 -26.18
N LEU A 353 -22.85 14.32 -27.18
CA LEU A 353 -22.38 15.56 -27.80
C LEU A 353 -22.86 16.80 -27.06
N ALA A 354 -24.04 16.72 -26.42
CA ALA A 354 -24.63 17.79 -25.63
C ALA A 354 -24.05 17.88 -24.21
N GLY A 355 -23.66 16.76 -23.60
CA GLY A 355 -23.17 16.69 -22.22
C GLY A 355 -21.80 16.02 -22.09
N GLY A 356 -20.94 16.59 -21.23
CA GLY A 356 -19.63 16.04 -20.88
C GLY A 356 -18.46 16.44 -21.81
N PRO A 357 -17.22 16.05 -21.46
CA PRO A 357 -16.04 16.29 -22.30
C PRO A 357 -16.14 15.47 -23.59
N LYS A 358 -15.85 16.11 -24.72
CA LYS A 358 -15.91 15.50 -26.04
C LYS A 358 -14.60 14.76 -26.29
N THR A 359 -14.60 13.46 -26.06
CA THR A 359 -13.45 12.58 -26.24
C THR A 359 -13.19 12.28 -27.72
N ALA A 360 -11.99 11.78 -28.02
CA ALA A 360 -11.62 11.38 -29.38
C ALA A 360 -12.63 10.38 -29.97
N ARG A 361 -13.05 9.37 -29.19
CA ARG A 361 -14.00 8.34 -29.61
C ARG A 361 -15.39 8.92 -29.94
N VAL A 362 -15.93 9.83 -29.12
CA VAL A 362 -17.23 10.46 -29.42
C VAL A 362 -17.17 11.29 -30.71
N CYS A 363 -16.11 12.09 -30.87
CA CYS A 363 -15.92 12.90 -32.06
C CYS A 363 -15.74 12.03 -33.31
N ALA A 364 -15.05 10.90 -33.21
CA ALA A 364 -14.87 9.95 -34.29
C ALA A 364 -16.20 9.28 -34.71
N LEU A 365 -17.01 8.85 -33.75
CA LEU A 365 -18.34 8.28 -34.03
C LEU A 365 -19.28 9.31 -34.66
N ALA A 366 -19.26 10.55 -34.17
CA ALA A 366 -20.03 11.65 -34.75
C ALA A 366 -19.56 11.99 -36.18
N SER A 367 -18.24 12.00 -36.42
CA SER A 367 -17.67 12.19 -37.76
C SER A 367 -18.17 11.10 -38.72
N ARG A 368 -18.13 9.84 -38.28
CA ARG A 368 -18.63 8.70 -39.05
C ARG A 368 -20.12 8.82 -39.37
N LEU A 369 -20.93 9.29 -38.43
CA LEU A 369 -22.36 9.57 -38.66
C LEU A 369 -22.54 10.63 -39.76
N SER A 370 -21.86 11.77 -39.64
CA SER A 370 -21.93 12.85 -40.65
C SER A 370 -21.49 12.40 -42.04
N ARG A 371 -20.47 11.54 -42.17
CA ARG A 371 -20.08 10.97 -43.48
C ARG A 371 -21.19 10.13 -44.08
N LEU A 372 -21.85 9.29 -43.29
CA LEU A 372 -22.96 8.46 -43.75
C LEU A 372 -24.20 9.28 -44.13
N GLU A 373 -24.36 10.47 -43.54
CA GLU A 373 -25.41 11.44 -43.88
C GLU A 373 -25.07 12.30 -45.11
N GLY A 374 -23.84 12.22 -45.62
CA GLY A 374 -23.37 13.01 -46.76
C GLY A 374 -22.85 14.40 -46.40
N GLU A 375 -22.67 14.70 -45.11
CA GLU A 375 -22.17 15.98 -44.60
C GLU A 375 -20.63 15.97 -44.45
N GLU A 376 -19.92 15.93 -45.58
CA GLU A 376 -18.45 15.74 -45.59
C GLU A 376 -17.67 16.84 -44.84
N GLU A 377 -18.16 18.09 -44.86
CA GLU A 377 -17.55 19.19 -44.12
C GLU A 377 -17.73 19.06 -42.60
N ALA A 378 -18.90 18.60 -42.16
CA ALA A 378 -19.16 18.33 -40.74
C ALA A 378 -18.28 17.16 -40.27
N ALA A 379 -18.20 16.10 -41.07
CA ALA A 379 -17.34 14.95 -40.81
C ALA A 379 -15.87 15.34 -40.64
N ARG A 380 -15.29 16.12 -41.58
CA ARG A 380 -13.90 16.59 -41.50
C ARG A 380 -13.65 17.44 -40.26
N ARG A 381 -14.56 18.36 -39.93
CA ARG A 381 -14.47 19.18 -38.71
C ARG A 381 -14.49 18.33 -37.44
N LEU A 382 -15.36 17.33 -37.38
CA LEU A 382 -15.45 16.43 -36.22
C LEU A 382 -14.22 15.53 -36.11
N MET A 383 -13.64 15.07 -37.22
CA MET A 383 -12.41 14.29 -37.21
C MET A 383 -11.21 15.12 -36.75
N ALA A 384 -11.07 16.36 -37.25
CA ALA A 384 -10.04 17.28 -36.76
C ALA A 384 -10.18 17.52 -35.25
N ARG A 385 -11.41 17.63 -34.74
CA ARG A 385 -11.66 17.73 -33.30
C ARG A 385 -11.33 16.43 -32.56
N ALA A 386 -11.53 15.26 -33.16
CA ALA A 386 -11.17 13.99 -32.56
C ALA A 386 -9.65 13.86 -32.36
N ALA A 387 -8.85 14.33 -33.32
CA ALA A 387 -7.38 14.28 -33.26
C ALA A 387 -6.77 15.11 -32.10
N HIS A 388 -7.46 16.17 -31.67
CA HIS A 388 -7.03 17.02 -30.56
C HIS A 388 -7.81 16.77 -29.27
N ALA A 389 -8.77 15.85 -29.28
CA ALA A 389 -9.57 15.53 -28.12
C ALA A 389 -8.83 14.56 -27.18
N PRO A 390 -9.08 14.62 -25.86
CA PRO A 390 -8.49 13.68 -24.92
C PRO A 390 -8.96 12.24 -25.21
N GLY A 391 -8.05 11.29 -24.99
CA GLY A 391 -8.34 9.87 -24.97
C GLY A 391 -9.21 9.46 -23.79
N GLU A 392 -9.75 8.24 -23.86
CA GLU A 392 -10.54 7.65 -22.78
C GLU A 392 -9.67 6.63 -22.02
N ALA A 393 -9.69 6.70 -20.69
CA ALA A 393 -8.92 5.78 -19.84
C ALA A 393 -9.36 4.33 -20.06
N ASP A 394 -10.67 4.06 -20.01
CA ASP A 394 -11.26 2.74 -20.27
C ASP A 394 -10.92 2.19 -21.66
N TRP A 395 -10.77 3.06 -22.67
CA TRP A 395 -10.41 2.62 -24.02
C TRP A 395 -8.92 2.23 -24.13
N SER A 396 -8.06 2.86 -23.33
CA SER A 396 -6.62 2.54 -23.26
C SER A 396 -6.34 1.11 -22.79
N ASP A 397 -7.31 0.49 -22.12
CA ASP A 397 -7.19 -0.86 -21.58
C ASP A 397 -7.24 -1.92 -22.69
N ILE A 398 -7.49 -1.54 -23.93
CA ILE A 398 -7.45 -2.41 -25.12
C ILE A 398 -6.19 -2.05 -25.93
N ASP A 399 -5.37 -3.02 -26.33
CA ASP A 399 -4.22 -2.74 -27.22
C ASP A 399 -4.62 -2.62 -28.70
N GLU A 400 -3.65 -2.23 -29.51
CA GLU A 400 -3.79 -2.08 -30.96
C GLU A 400 -4.24 -3.38 -31.64
N GLN A 401 -3.88 -4.53 -31.08
CA GLN A 401 -4.30 -5.85 -31.55
C GLN A 401 -5.69 -6.24 -31.03
N GLY A 402 -6.31 -5.41 -30.19
CA GLY A 402 -7.62 -5.65 -29.61
C GLY A 402 -7.63 -6.55 -28.38
N ARG A 403 -6.48 -6.84 -27.77
CA ARG A 403 -6.37 -7.63 -26.54
C ARG A 403 -6.73 -6.75 -25.34
N PRO A 404 -7.66 -7.21 -24.48
CA PRO A 404 -8.05 -6.47 -23.29
C PRO A 404 -7.05 -6.67 -22.14
N PHE A 405 -6.80 -5.61 -21.39
CA PHE A 405 -5.95 -5.52 -20.19
C PHE A 405 -4.57 -6.18 -20.33
N PRO A 406 -3.74 -5.79 -21.33
CA PRO A 406 -2.38 -6.30 -21.47
C PRO A 406 -1.45 -5.63 -20.44
N TYR A 407 -1.65 -6.00 -19.18
CA TYR A 407 -1.00 -5.42 -18.01
C TYR A 407 0.18 -6.25 -17.56
N SER A 408 1.21 -5.57 -17.07
CA SER A 408 2.38 -6.21 -16.46
C SER A 408 2.07 -6.76 -15.07
N ASP A 409 2.94 -7.62 -14.52
CA ASP A 409 2.79 -8.11 -13.15
C ASP A 409 2.73 -6.96 -12.14
N GLU A 410 3.52 -5.91 -12.35
CA GLU A 410 3.53 -4.72 -11.47
C GLU A 410 2.19 -3.97 -11.49
N ASP A 411 1.56 -3.88 -12.65
CA ASP A 411 0.22 -3.31 -12.80
C ASP A 411 -0.81 -4.12 -12.01
N TRP A 412 -0.71 -5.45 -12.03
CA TRP A 412 -1.57 -6.33 -11.24
C TRP A 412 -1.35 -6.19 -9.73
N LYS A 413 -0.10 -6.04 -9.28
CA LYS A 413 0.20 -5.76 -7.86
C LYS A 413 -0.48 -4.48 -7.39
N ARG A 414 -0.39 -3.40 -8.18
CA ARG A 414 -1.09 -2.13 -7.90
C ARG A 414 -2.61 -2.31 -7.92
N MET A 415 -3.12 -3.08 -8.89
CA MET A 415 -4.55 -3.36 -9.03
C MET A 415 -5.14 -4.08 -7.81
N VAL A 416 -4.37 -4.94 -7.12
CA VAL A 416 -4.83 -5.63 -5.90
C VAL A 416 -5.31 -4.63 -4.87
N PHE A 417 -4.60 -3.52 -4.70
CA PHE A 417 -4.94 -2.49 -3.73
C PHE A 417 -5.95 -1.48 -4.28
N ALA A 418 -5.77 -1.01 -5.53
CA ALA A 418 -6.68 -0.03 -6.12
C ALA A 418 -8.12 -0.58 -6.26
N TRP A 419 -8.28 -1.78 -6.81
CA TRP A 419 -9.60 -2.41 -6.89
C TRP A 419 -10.02 -3.00 -5.55
N GLY A 420 -9.11 -3.69 -4.86
CA GLY A 420 -9.39 -4.35 -3.58
C GLY A 420 -9.94 -3.38 -2.54
N ASP A 421 -9.25 -2.26 -2.33
CA ASP A 421 -9.51 -1.36 -1.22
C ASP A 421 -10.44 -0.21 -1.60
N GLU A 422 -10.24 0.37 -2.79
CA GLU A 422 -10.95 1.57 -3.25
C GLU A 422 -12.09 1.27 -4.25
N ALA A 423 -12.19 0.03 -4.76
CA ALA A 423 -13.07 -0.33 -5.88
C ALA A 423 -12.83 0.55 -7.12
N ARG A 424 -11.59 0.99 -7.31
CA ARG A 424 -11.17 1.83 -8.43
C ARG A 424 -10.39 1.01 -9.44
N LEU A 425 -10.86 0.99 -10.68
CA LEU A 425 -10.10 0.43 -11.80
C LEU A 425 -9.00 1.43 -12.18
N ILE A 426 -7.74 1.01 -12.13
CA ILE A 426 -6.63 1.81 -12.67
C ILE A 426 -6.44 1.48 -14.15
N HIS A 427 -5.89 2.44 -14.89
CA HIS A 427 -5.64 2.34 -16.31
C HIS A 427 -4.15 2.59 -16.56
N PRO A 428 -3.27 1.62 -16.25
CA PRO A 428 -1.83 1.84 -16.26
C PRO A 428 -1.29 2.30 -17.63
N ARG A 429 -1.93 1.85 -18.71
CA ARG A 429 -1.59 2.25 -20.08
C ARG A 429 -1.94 3.71 -20.35
N TYR A 430 -3.10 4.18 -19.85
CA TYR A 430 -3.46 5.59 -19.85
C TYR A 430 -2.49 6.43 -19.01
N GLU A 431 -2.15 5.97 -17.80
CA GLU A 431 -1.21 6.65 -16.89
C GLU A 431 0.19 6.81 -17.50
N ARG A 432 0.62 5.85 -18.32
CA ARG A 432 1.91 5.87 -19.02
C ARG A 432 1.85 6.51 -20.41
N PHE A 433 0.68 7.01 -20.84
CA PHE A 433 0.47 7.54 -22.20
C PHE A 433 0.88 6.56 -23.30
N GLU A 434 0.72 5.26 -23.07
CA GLU A 434 0.95 4.25 -24.10
C GLU A 434 -0.06 4.44 -25.24
N SER A 435 0.40 4.22 -26.48
CA SER A 435 -0.40 4.35 -27.71
C SER A 435 -1.82 3.80 -27.48
N LEU A 436 -2.78 4.73 -27.48
CA LEU A 436 -4.19 4.39 -27.40
C LEU A 436 -4.50 3.63 -28.68
N ALA A 437 -4.99 2.39 -28.54
CA ALA A 437 -5.56 1.66 -29.67
C ALA A 437 -6.42 2.64 -30.46
N GLU A 438 -6.06 2.84 -31.72
CA GLU A 438 -6.72 3.72 -32.68
C GLU A 438 -8.19 3.94 -32.28
N ALA A 439 -8.48 5.09 -31.65
CA ALA A 439 -9.87 5.47 -31.31
C ALA A 439 -10.73 5.64 -32.58
N VAL A 440 -10.10 5.48 -33.74
CA VAL A 440 -10.61 5.57 -35.09
C VAL A 440 -10.05 4.35 -35.83
N PRO A 441 -10.82 3.30 -36.14
CA PRO A 441 -10.33 2.28 -37.06
C PRO A 441 -9.88 2.99 -38.34
N GLU A 442 -8.61 2.87 -38.71
CA GLU A 442 -7.94 3.50 -39.86
C GLU A 442 -8.75 3.44 -41.17
N THR A 443 -9.69 2.49 -41.27
CA THR A 443 -10.74 2.42 -42.29
C THR A 443 -11.55 3.71 -42.50
N ALA A 444 -11.66 4.59 -41.49
CA ALA A 444 -12.31 5.89 -41.64
C ALA A 444 -11.45 6.90 -42.43
N LEU A 445 -10.13 6.72 -42.48
CA LEU A 445 -9.18 7.53 -43.24
C LEU A 445 -8.94 6.97 -44.66
N LEU A 446 -9.15 5.67 -44.87
CA LEU A 446 -8.81 4.99 -46.14
C LEU A 446 -9.99 4.71 -47.07
N GLU A 447 -11.25 4.89 -46.65
CA GLU A 447 -12.37 4.88 -47.60
C GLU A 447 -12.40 6.19 -48.40
N ALA A 448 -11.64 6.17 -49.49
CA ALA A 448 -11.70 7.18 -50.55
C ALA A 448 -13.16 7.44 -50.93
N PRO A 449 -13.57 8.71 -51.14
CA PRO A 449 -14.93 9.02 -51.56
C PRO A 449 -15.21 8.24 -52.84
N ALA A 450 -16.26 7.42 -52.83
CA ALA A 450 -16.76 6.80 -54.05
C ALA A 450 -17.00 7.94 -55.04
N THR A 451 -16.15 8.03 -56.07
CA THR A 451 -16.31 9.00 -57.14
C THR A 451 -17.72 8.82 -57.68
N ARG A 452 -18.59 9.81 -57.47
CA ARG A 452 -19.88 9.88 -58.14
C ARG A 452 -19.58 9.81 -59.64
N ARG A 453 -19.79 8.66 -60.27
CA ARG A 453 -19.97 8.61 -61.72
C ARG A 453 -21.24 9.42 -61.98
N GLY A 454 -21.05 10.65 -62.43
CA GLY A 454 -22.14 11.45 -63.00
C GLY A 454 -22.74 10.71 -64.20
N PRO A 455 -24.03 10.93 -64.48
CA PRO A 455 -24.72 10.26 -65.58
C PRO A 455 -24.07 10.66 -66.91
N ALA A 456 -23.94 9.68 -67.80
CA ALA A 456 -23.41 9.83 -69.15
C ALA A 456 -24.16 10.94 -69.90
N GLY A 457 -23.41 11.90 -70.46
CA GLY A 457 -23.95 12.95 -71.31
C GLY A 457 -22.88 13.91 -71.81
N SER A 458 -22.81 14.02 -73.14
CA SER A 458 -22.05 14.98 -73.97
C SER A 458 -20.52 14.81 -74.07
N GLU A 459 -20.11 14.12 -75.14
CA GLU A 459 -18.78 14.24 -75.75
C GLU A 459 -18.54 15.68 -76.26
N PRO A 460 -17.39 16.30 -76.00
CA PRO A 460 -16.96 17.50 -76.69
C PRO A 460 -16.28 17.13 -78.03
N GLN A 461 -16.88 17.62 -79.10
CA GLN A 461 -16.43 17.49 -80.48
C GLN A 461 -15.16 18.34 -80.71
N LEU A 462 -14.07 17.71 -81.18
CA LEU A 462 -12.85 18.39 -81.61
C LEU A 462 -13.08 19.16 -82.93
N PRO A 463 -12.52 20.38 -83.09
CA PRO A 463 -12.29 20.97 -84.40
C PRO A 463 -10.87 20.67 -84.93
N PRO A 464 -10.67 20.71 -86.26
CA PRO A 464 -9.60 19.98 -86.94
C PRO A 464 -8.28 20.76 -87.09
N SER A 465 -7.22 19.99 -87.28
CA SER A 465 -5.83 20.38 -87.50
C SER A 465 -5.47 20.62 -88.98
N GLY A 466 -4.62 21.62 -89.22
CA GLY A 466 -3.81 21.81 -90.44
C GLY A 466 -3.68 23.31 -90.79
N ASP A 467 -2.54 23.89 -91.19
CA ASP A 467 -1.17 23.42 -91.37
C ASP A 467 -0.24 24.67 -91.45
N ALA A 468 1.04 24.44 -91.13
CA ALA A 468 2.29 25.17 -91.37
C ALA A 468 2.33 26.66 -91.76
N SER A 469 3.17 27.45 -91.06
CA SER A 469 4.50 27.92 -91.54
C SER A 469 5.11 29.00 -90.64
N ARG A 470 6.38 28.79 -90.25
CA ARG A 470 7.30 29.62 -89.42
C ARG A 470 7.84 30.85 -90.21
N PRO A 471 8.58 31.86 -89.64
CA PRO A 471 9.59 31.72 -88.57
C PRO A 471 9.83 32.87 -87.53
N HIS A 472 10.64 32.48 -86.54
CA HIS A 472 11.48 33.16 -85.52
C HIS A 472 11.52 34.68 -85.32
N SER A 473 11.47 35.06 -84.03
CA SER A 473 12.56 35.73 -83.27
C SER A 473 12.40 35.32 -81.79
N ASP A 474 13.34 34.56 -81.22
CA ASP A 474 14.53 34.98 -80.45
C ASP A 474 14.21 35.79 -79.18
N GLU A 475 14.11 35.09 -78.04
CA GLU A 475 15.00 35.33 -76.88
C GLU A 475 14.90 34.18 -75.84
N ASP A 476 16.08 33.80 -75.35
CA ASP A 476 16.48 32.63 -74.55
C ASP A 476 15.72 32.40 -73.23
N ARG A 477 15.24 31.19 -72.90
CA ARG A 477 15.95 29.97 -72.44
C ARG A 477 16.83 30.13 -71.19
N ARG A 478 16.35 29.53 -70.09
CA ARG A 478 17.04 28.80 -69.00
C ARG A 478 16.01 28.60 -67.86
N ASP A 479 15.93 27.55 -67.06
CA ASP A 479 16.45 26.19 -67.03
C ASP A 479 15.60 25.47 -65.96
N ALA A 480 15.28 24.19 -66.17
CA ALA A 480 14.64 23.36 -65.16
C ALA A 480 15.59 23.10 -63.98
N ARG A 481 15.15 23.33 -62.73
CA ARG A 481 15.79 22.76 -61.53
C ARG A 481 14.78 22.32 -60.48
N TYR A 482 14.97 21.06 -60.07
CA TYR A 482 14.35 20.38 -58.94
C TYR A 482 14.61 21.13 -57.62
N TYR A 483 13.65 21.03 -56.69
CA TYR A 483 13.75 21.59 -55.34
C TYR A 483 14.49 20.61 -54.41
N GLU A 484 15.62 21.07 -53.83
CA GLU A 484 16.30 20.44 -52.69
C GLU A 484 15.99 21.25 -51.40
N PRO A 485 15.66 20.59 -50.28
CA PRO A 485 15.43 21.27 -49.00
C PRO A 485 16.73 21.70 -48.32
N GLY A 486 16.74 22.93 -47.79
CA GLY A 486 17.91 23.62 -47.22
C GLY A 486 18.39 23.12 -45.85
N ARG A 487 19.70 23.24 -45.61
CA ARG A 487 20.39 22.95 -44.35
C ARG A 487 20.15 24.02 -43.27
N ALA A 488 20.17 23.57 -42.01
CA ALA A 488 20.13 24.42 -40.82
C ALA A 488 21.44 25.24 -40.66
N PRO A 489 21.38 26.46 -40.08
CA PRO A 489 22.54 27.35 -39.92
C PRO A 489 23.44 26.94 -38.75
N ASP A 490 24.75 26.98 -39.01
CA ASP A 490 25.85 26.71 -38.07
C ASP A 490 26.05 27.85 -37.05
N ASP A 491 26.28 27.43 -35.81
CA ASP A 491 26.62 28.20 -34.61
C ASP A 491 28.13 28.56 -34.60
N PRO A 492 28.54 29.83 -34.47
CA PRO A 492 29.95 30.20 -34.38
C PRO A 492 30.48 30.05 -32.95
N GLY A 493 31.21 28.97 -32.72
CA GLY A 493 31.92 28.69 -31.47
C GLY A 493 32.99 29.73 -31.11
N VAL A 494 33.06 30.03 -29.81
CA VAL A 494 34.06 30.89 -29.16
C VAL A 494 35.28 30.05 -28.80
N GLY A 495 36.48 30.48 -29.21
CA GLY A 495 37.75 29.80 -28.95
C GLY A 495 38.28 29.99 -27.52
N PRO A 496 39.31 29.22 -27.10
CA PRO A 496 39.76 29.11 -25.72
C PRO A 496 40.98 30.01 -25.41
N GLU A 497 40.98 30.67 -24.26
CA GLU A 497 42.21 31.19 -23.63
C GLU A 497 42.18 31.00 -22.10
N SER A 498 43.25 30.37 -21.60
CA SER A 498 44.00 30.54 -20.32
C SER A 498 43.31 31.22 -19.12
N GLY A 499 43.36 30.72 -17.90
CA GLY A 499 44.56 30.34 -17.14
C GLY A 499 44.83 31.38 -16.03
N GLU A 500 45.02 30.89 -14.80
CA GLU A 500 45.47 31.61 -13.57
C GLU A 500 44.50 32.55 -12.84
N ARG A 501 43.91 32.10 -11.73
CA ARG A 501 44.40 32.30 -10.34
C ARG A 501 43.47 31.64 -9.32
#